data_AF-A0A4Q3CK20-F1
#
_entry.id   AF-A0A4Q3CK20-F1
#
_cell.length_a   1.000
_cell.length_b   1.000
_cell.length_c   1.000
_cell.angle_alpha   90.00
_cell.angle_beta   90.00
_cell.angle_gamma   90.00
#
_symmetry.space_group_name_H-M   'P 1'
#
loop_
_entity.id
_entity.type
_entity.pdbx_description
1 polymer ?
#
loop_
_entity_poly.entity_id
_entity_poly.type
_entity_poly.pdbx_seq_one_letter_code
_entity_poly.pdbx_strand_id
1 'polypeptide(L)'
;MNITMKKYMIAASLLLGFLETQAQVIIDKDVNQVVSSPSVLIEFGTQPKGLLLPWVTNTAGVTGAVAGTVVYDVSDKKVKYLKGGTGGGWIDMSIDANGVVDTSLQDTPTDLPTAKTVIGDRNTAAPGILVLDSPDKAMVLPKVSRPAVNIINPSAGMMAYDTNSKQLAVFNGTVWTFWKASEVPTVTTATGRVWMDRNLGASRVATSSDDTAAFGDLYQWGRLADGHQLSNPGFTTTRSITDVPTTSAFIVNSPDWRLTPNDNLWQGVNGTNNPCPSGFRVPTAQEFEAERNTWSTQDTPGGFDSPLKLPKPTYRGPGGSVASYGTMLYWTSTVSGTKVIFVEGGNITNSNDRSFGFAVRCIKN
;
A
#
# COMPACT_ATOMS: atom_id res chain seq x y z
N MET A 1 -67.57 49.09 -25.06
CA MET A 1 -66.27 49.58 -24.59
C MET A 1 -65.34 48.38 -24.47
N ASN A 2 -64.33 48.30 -25.33
CA ASN A 2 -63.48 47.12 -25.51
C ASN A 2 -62.56 46.90 -24.30
N ILE A 3 -62.55 45.68 -23.75
CA ILE A 3 -61.53 45.21 -22.80
C ILE A 3 -60.74 44.10 -23.49
N THR A 4 -59.46 44.38 -23.75
CA THR A 4 -58.47 43.41 -24.24
C THR A 4 -57.73 42.83 -23.04
N MET A 5 -57.87 41.54 -22.74
CA MET A 5 -57.01 40.83 -21.79
C MET A 5 -56.00 39.97 -22.55
N LYS A 6 -54.70 40.22 -22.32
CA LYS A 6 -53.60 39.37 -22.83
C LYS A 6 -53.59 38.04 -22.09
N LYS A 7 -53.63 36.92 -22.83
CA LYS A 7 -53.38 35.57 -22.30
C LYS A 7 -51.88 35.37 -22.11
N TYR A 8 -51.42 35.22 -20.88
CA TYR A 8 -50.10 34.67 -20.58
C TYR A 8 -50.25 33.18 -20.27
N MET A 9 -49.66 32.31 -21.10
CA MET A 9 -49.46 30.91 -20.73
C MET A 9 -48.17 30.82 -19.92
N ILE A 10 -48.26 30.42 -18.66
CA ILE A 10 -47.10 30.04 -17.85
C ILE A 10 -46.99 28.52 -17.97
N ALA A 11 -45.98 28.04 -18.70
CA ALA A 11 -45.58 26.64 -18.69
C ALA A 11 -44.73 26.40 -17.44
N ALA A 12 -45.28 25.70 -16.44
CA ALA A 12 -44.54 25.28 -15.26
C ALA A 12 -43.82 23.96 -15.55
N SER A 13 -42.51 24.01 -15.81
CA SER A 13 -41.66 22.84 -15.93
C SER A 13 -41.39 22.27 -14.53
N LEU A 14 -41.95 21.10 -14.20
CA LEU A 14 -41.60 20.36 -12.99
C LEU A 14 -40.18 19.80 -13.14
N LEU A 15 -39.23 20.37 -12.40
CA LEU A 15 -37.89 19.82 -12.25
C LEU A 15 -37.94 18.69 -11.20
N LEU A 16 -38.12 17.44 -11.65
CA LEU A 16 -37.95 16.26 -10.80
C LEU A 16 -36.46 16.07 -10.52
N GLY A 17 -35.98 16.61 -9.40
CA GLY A 17 -34.64 16.33 -8.90
C GLY A 17 -34.54 14.87 -8.43
N PHE A 18 -33.65 14.09 -9.04
CA PHE A 18 -33.28 12.78 -8.53
C PHE A 18 -32.45 12.98 -7.25
N LEU A 19 -33.06 12.74 -6.09
CA LEU A 19 -32.34 12.64 -4.82
C LEU A 19 -31.69 11.27 -4.74
N GLU A 20 -30.40 11.18 -5.03
CA GLU A 20 -29.61 9.99 -4.72
C GLU A 20 -29.35 9.95 -3.21
N THR A 21 -30.10 9.11 -2.48
CA THR A 21 -29.82 8.86 -1.07
C THR A 21 -28.65 7.89 -0.96
N GLN A 22 -27.49 8.36 -0.50
CA GLN A 22 -26.36 7.50 -0.15
C GLN A 22 -26.66 6.80 1.18
N ALA A 23 -26.83 5.48 1.16
CA ALA A 23 -27.01 4.68 2.36
C ALA A 23 -25.69 4.00 2.75
N GLN A 24 -25.32 4.09 4.03
CA GLN A 24 -24.25 3.31 4.64
C GLN A 24 -24.88 2.19 5.49
N VAL A 25 -24.25 1.02 5.52
CA VAL A 25 -24.81 -0.18 6.16
C VAL A 25 -24.14 -0.43 7.51
N ILE A 26 -24.95 -0.61 8.56
CA ILE A 26 -24.50 -1.14 9.86
C ILE A 26 -25.24 -2.45 10.13
N ILE A 27 -24.52 -3.54 10.34
CA ILE A 27 -25.08 -4.84 10.75
C ILE A 27 -24.98 -4.98 12.27
N ASP A 28 -26.05 -5.46 12.91
CA ASP A 28 -26.13 -5.65 14.38
C ASP A 28 -25.86 -4.35 15.16
N LYS A 29 -26.38 -3.23 14.62
CA LYS A 29 -26.22 -1.87 15.16
C LYS A 29 -26.69 -1.79 16.61
N ASP A 30 -25.84 -1.27 17.50
CA ASP A 30 -26.24 -0.93 18.87
C ASP A 30 -27.17 0.30 18.92
N VAL A 31 -27.97 0.42 19.98
CA VAL A 31 -29.05 1.41 20.13
C VAL A 31 -28.61 2.86 19.82
N ASN A 32 -27.33 3.19 20.02
CA ASN A 32 -26.78 4.53 19.78
C ASN A 32 -25.58 4.56 18.81
N GLN A 33 -25.28 3.46 18.12
CA GLN A 33 -24.15 3.43 17.19
C GLN A 33 -24.49 4.22 15.93
N VAL A 34 -23.62 5.15 15.53
CA VAL A 34 -23.66 5.82 14.24
C VAL A 34 -22.47 5.37 13.40
N VAL A 35 -22.57 5.54 12.09
CA VAL A 35 -21.48 5.18 11.19
C VAL A 35 -20.23 5.96 11.59
N SER A 36 -19.13 5.23 11.76
CA SER A 36 -17.90 5.77 12.31
C SER A 36 -17.19 6.77 11.38
N SER A 37 -17.44 6.72 10.07
CA SER A 37 -16.87 7.63 9.08
C SER A 37 -17.68 7.66 7.78
N PRO A 38 -17.69 8.78 7.02
CA PRO A 38 -18.26 8.83 5.67
C PRO A 38 -17.57 7.87 4.67
N SER A 39 -16.34 7.43 4.96
CA SER A 39 -15.59 6.46 4.14
C SER A 39 -15.91 5.00 4.49
N VAL A 40 -16.95 4.74 5.29
CA VAL A 40 -17.40 3.37 5.60
C VAL A 40 -18.38 2.90 4.53
N LEU A 41 -18.12 1.73 3.98
CA LEU A 41 -19.01 1.03 3.06
C LEU A 41 -20.02 0.15 3.84
N ILE A 42 -19.48 -0.60 4.79
CA ILE A 42 -20.21 -1.43 5.74
C ILE A 42 -19.46 -1.48 7.07
N GLU A 43 -20.18 -1.43 8.18
CA GLU A 43 -19.64 -1.65 9.52
C GLU A 43 -20.57 -2.55 10.36
N PHE A 44 -20.09 -2.97 11.52
CA PHE A 44 -20.78 -3.90 12.41
C PHE A 44 -20.92 -3.32 13.81
N GLY A 45 -21.82 -3.93 14.59
CA GLY A 45 -22.01 -3.68 16.02
C GLY A 45 -20.77 -3.84 16.88
N THR A 46 -20.87 -3.44 18.15
CA THR A 46 -19.75 -3.50 19.11
C THR A 46 -19.74 -4.78 19.95
N GLN A 47 -20.65 -5.72 19.66
CA GLN A 47 -20.75 -6.98 20.39
C GLN A 47 -19.53 -7.87 20.09
N PRO A 48 -19.14 -8.79 21.00
CA PRO A 48 -18.00 -9.68 20.81
C PRO A 48 -18.33 -10.81 19.82
N LYS A 49 -18.56 -10.43 18.56
CA LYS A 49 -18.86 -11.30 17.42
C LYS A 49 -17.84 -11.05 16.32
N GLY A 50 -17.72 -12.01 15.41
CA GLY A 50 -16.90 -11.88 14.21
C GLY A 50 -17.73 -12.02 12.94
N LEU A 51 -17.11 -11.69 11.81
CA LEU A 51 -17.64 -11.95 10.49
C LEU A 51 -17.27 -13.39 10.11
N LEU A 52 -18.27 -14.21 9.81
CA LEU A 52 -18.05 -15.57 9.33
C LEU A 52 -17.84 -15.55 7.82
N LEU A 53 -16.69 -16.04 7.36
CA LEU A 53 -16.38 -16.14 5.94
C LEU A 53 -17.12 -17.31 5.28
N PRO A 54 -17.43 -17.21 3.98
CA PRO A 54 -17.91 -18.35 3.20
C PRO A 54 -16.91 -19.50 3.27
N TRP A 55 -17.43 -20.70 3.54
CA TRP A 55 -16.66 -21.94 3.50
C TRP A 55 -16.68 -22.48 2.08
N VAL A 56 -15.54 -22.95 1.58
CA VAL A 56 -15.41 -23.58 0.26
C VAL A 56 -14.76 -24.93 0.42
N THR A 57 -15.13 -25.92 -0.40
CA THR A 57 -14.51 -27.26 -0.35
C THR A 57 -13.00 -27.17 -0.49
N ASN A 58 -12.53 -26.39 -1.47
CA ASN A 58 -11.15 -25.94 -1.61
C ASN A 58 -11.06 -24.73 -2.55
N THR A 59 -9.99 -23.96 -2.41
CA THR A 59 -9.73 -22.76 -3.22
C THR A 59 -9.49 -23.05 -4.71
N ALA A 60 -9.07 -24.26 -5.09
CA ALA A 60 -8.94 -24.64 -6.50
C ALA A 60 -10.31 -24.77 -7.20
N GLY A 61 -11.37 -25.05 -6.44
CA GLY A 61 -12.76 -25.09 -6.93
C GLY A 61 -13.42 -23.72 -7.04
N VAL A 62 -12.83 -22.65 -6.50
CA VAL A 62 -13.39 -21.29 -6.56
C VAL A 62 -13.01 -20.62 -7.88
N THR A 63 -13.58 -21.14 -8.96
CA THR A 63 -13.35 -20.60 -10.32
C THR A 63 -13.92 -19.19 -10.45
N GLY A 64 -13.18 -18.29 -11.12
CA GLY A 64 -13.60 -16.90 -11.32
C GLY A 64 -13.38 -15.96 -10.13
N ALA A 65 -12.77 -16.43 -9.02
CA ALA A 65 -12.36 -15.55 -7.93
C ALA A 65 -11.43 -14.43 -8.43
N VAL A 66 -11.65 -13.21 -7.94
CA VAL A 66 -10.83 -12.04 -8.25
C VAL A 66 -10.02 -11.60 -7.03
N ALA A 67 -8.97 -10.81 -7.26
CA ALA A 67 -8.17 -10.23 -6.19
C ALA A 67 -9.07 -9.50 -5.18
N GLY A 68 -8.86 -9.73 -3.88
CA GLY A 68 -9.78 -9.27 -2.83
C GLY A 68 -10.64 -10.36 -2.22
N THR A 69 -10.81 -11.51 -2.88
CA THR A 69 -11.65 -12.61 -2.38
C THR A 69 -11.08 -13.20 -1.09
N VAL A 70 -11.94 -13.42 -0.09
CA VAL A 70 -11.58 -14.09 1.19
C VAL A 70 -12.52 -15.27 1.42
N VAL A 71 -11.96 -16.43 1.74
CA VAL A 71 -12.72 -17.66 2.02
C VAL A 71 -12.11 -18.43 3.18
N TYR A 72 -12.84 -19.40 3.71
CA TYR A 72 -12.27 -20.48 4.50
C TYR A 72 -12.27 -21.77 3.68
N ASP A 73 -11.09 -22.32 3.46
CA ASP A 73 -10.85 -23.54 2.71
C ASP A 73 -10.98 -24.75 3.64
N VAL A 74 -12.00 -25.57 3.40
CA VAL A 74 -12.32 -26.74 4.24
C VAL A 74 -11.31 -27.86 4.03
N SER A 75 -10.63 -27.94 2.89
CA SER A 75 -9.70 -29.04 2.59
C SER A 75 -8.42 -28.97 3.43
N ASP A 76 -7.88 -27.77 3.64
CA ASP A 76 -6.67 -27.55 4.43
C ASP A 76 -6.89 -26.75 5.71
N LYS A 77 -8.15 -26.43 6.02
CA LYS A 77 -8.60 -25.77 7.25
C LYS A 77 -8.02 -24.38 7.43
N LYS A 78 -7.94 -23.60 6.34
CA LYS A 78 -7.33 -22.27 6.37
C LYS A 78 -8.25 -21.16 5.93
N VAL A 79 -8.14 -20.00 6.58
CA VAL A 79 -8.61 -18.74 6.00
C VAL A 79 -7.64 -18.34 4.91
N LYS A 80 -8.14 -18.00 3.73
CA LYS A 80 -7.32 -17.63 2.56
C LYS A 80 -7.79 -16.34 1.93
N TYR A 81 -6.84 -15.57 1.43
CA TYR A 81 -7.05 -14.33 0.70
C TYR A 81 -6.46 -14.45 -0.71
N LEU A 82 -7.19 -14.02 -1.73
CA LEU A 82 -6.68 -13.96 -3.09
C LEU A 82 -5.97 -12.63 -3.32
N LYS A 83 -4.63 -12.66 -3.30
CA LYS A 83 -3.77 -11.49 -3.51
C LYS A 83 -3.72 -11.12 -4.99
N GLY A 84 -3.94 -9.83 -5.29
CA GLY A 84 -3.75 -9.26 -6.62
C GLY A 84 -2.31 -8.81 -6.91
N GLY A 85 -2.06 -8.40 -8.16
CA GLY A 85 -0.76 -7.89 -8.62
C GLY A 85 0.24 -8.97 -9.05
N THR A 86 1.48 -8.54 -9.34
CA THR A 86 2.55 -9.43 -9.80
C THR A 86 2.90 -10.46 -8.72
N GLY A 87 2.88 -11.75 -9.08
CA GLY A 87 3.02 -12.84 -8.10
C GLY A 87 1.80 -13.03 -7.20
N GLY A 88 0.63 -12.57 -7.65
CA GLY A 88 -0.65 -12.80 -6.99
C GLY A 88 -1.06 -14.28 -6.98
N GLY A 89 -1.98 -14.61 -6.08
CA GLY A 89 -2.41 -15.98 -5.80
C GLY A 89 -3.07 -16.09 -4.43
N TRP A 90 -3.60 -17.27 -4.13
CA TRP A 90 -4.13 -17.56 -2.80
C TRP A 90 -3.00 -17.54 -1.77
N ILE A 91 -3.18 -16.77 -0.71
CA ILE A 91 -2.29 -16.73 0.45
C ILE A 91 -3.03 -17.23 1.69
N ASP A 92 -2.30 -17.96 2.51
CA ASP A 92 -2.79 -18.46 3.79
C ASP A 92 -2.81 -17.33 4.81
N MET A 93 -3.99 -17.02 5.34
CA MET A 93 -4.20 -16.07 6.43
C MET A 93 -4.19 -16.76 7.80
N SER A 94 -4.23 -18.09 7.86
CA SER A 94 -4.06 -18.86 9.09
C SER A 94 -2.93 -19.86 8.95
N ILE A 95 -2.14 -20.03 10.00
CA ILE A 95 -0.87 -20.78 9.93
C ILE A 95 -1.12 -22.28 10.10
N ASP A 96 -1.84 -22.67 11.14
CA ASP A 96 -2.06 -24.07 11.49
C ASP A 96 -3.13 -24.74 10.63
N ALA A 97 -2.92 -26.02 10.31
CA ALA A 97 -3.84 -26.86 9.53
C ALA A 97 -4.74 -27.77 10.41
N ASN A 98 -4.72 -27.56 11.73
CA ASN A 98 -5.47 -28.36 12.71
C ASN A 98 -6.89 -27.84 12.98
N GLY A 99 -7.44 -27.02 12.08
CA GLY A 99 -8.77 -26.43 12.25
C GLY A 99 -9.88 -27.49 12.25
N VAL A 100 -10.92 -27.26 13.06
CA VAL A 100 -12.12 -28.09 13.10
C VAL A 100 -13.29 -27.27 12.58
N VAL A 101 -14.03 -27.84 11.62
CA VAL A 101 -15.19 -27.21 10.99
C VAL A 101 -16.30 -28.24 10.84
N ASP A 102 -17.52 -27.83 11.18
CA ASP A 102 -18.75 -28.59 10.93
C ASP A 102 -19.47 -27.95 9.74
N THR A 103 -19.52 -28.65 8.61
CA THR A 103 -20.13 -28.18 7.36
C THR A 103 -21.59 -28.59 7.20
N SER A 104 -22.17 -29.29 8.18
CA SER A 104 -23.50 -29.88 8.05
C SER A 104 -24.59 -28.88 7.64
N LEU A 105 -24.47 -27.62 8.07
CA LEU A 105 -25.40 -26.54 7.72
C LEU A 105 -25.35 -26.12 6.24
N GLN A 106 -24.25 -26.36 5.53
CA GLN A 106 -24.04 -25.96 4.14
C GLN A 106 -23.99 -27.14 3.16
N ASP A 107 -23.96 -28.39 3.64
CA ASP A 107 -23.79 -29.56 2.76
C ASP A 107 -25.05 -29.89 1.93
N THR A 108 -26.22 -29.39 2.34
CA THR A 108 -27.50 -29.66 1.67
C THR A 108 -28.04 -28.51 0.80
N PRO A 109 -27.85 -27.23 1.13
CA PRO A 109 -28.23 -26.14 0.24
C PRO A 109 -27.42 -26.16 -1.05
N THR A 110 -28.08 -25.86 -2.18
CA THR A 110 -27.40 -25.70 -3.47
C THR A 110 -27.18 -24.22 -3.74
N ASP A 111 -25.94 -23.86 -4.09
CA ASP A 111 -25.61 -22.49 -4.48
C ASP A 111 -26.38 -22.07 -5.74
N LEU A 112 -26.86 -20.82 -5.75
CA LEU A 112 -27.36 -20.16 -6.95
C LEU A 112 -26.21 -19.35 -7.56
N PRO A 113 -25.51 -19.87 -8.60
CA PRO A 113 -24.27 -19.26 -9.09
C PRO A 113 -24.46 -17.88 -9.73
N THR A 114 -25.70 -17.53 -10.08
CA THR A 114 -26.07 -16.22 -10.64
C THR A 114 -26.53 -15.22 -9.58
N ALA A 115 -26.63 -15.62 -8.31
CA ALA A 115 -26.99 -14.70 -7.23
C ALA A 115 -25.89 -13.65 -7.04
N LYS A 116 -26.28 -12.39 -6.85
CA LYS A 116 -25.36 -11.29 -6.61
C LYS A 116 -26.01 -10.23 -5.72
N THR A 117 -25.34 -9.90 -4.63
CA THR A 117 -25.61 -8.79 -3.74
C THR A 117 -24.41 -7.87 -3.77
N VAL A 118 -24.64 -6.60 -4.11
CA VAL A 118 -23.58 -5.59 -4.15
C VAL A 118 -23.85 -4.53 -3.10
N ILE A 119 -22.84 -4.23 -2.28
CA ILE A 119 -22.82 -3.07 -1.39
C ILE A 119 -21.79 -2.09 -1.94
N GLY A 120 -22.25 -0.92 -2.37
CA GLY A 120 -21.45 0.11 -3.05
C GLY A 120 -21.80 0.26 -4.53
N ASP A 121 -20.81 0.22 -5.43
CA ASP A 121 -20.98 0.42 -6.87
C ASP A 121 -21.71 -0.74 -7.54
N ARG A 122 -22.99 -0.53 -7.85
CA ARG A 122 -23.86 -1.52 -8.48
C ARG A 122 -23.47 -1.85 -9.93
N ASN A 123 -22.62 -1.04 -10.58
CA ASN A 123 -22.13 -1.31 -11.92
C ASN A 123 -20.92 -2.25 -11.93
N THR A 124 -20.50 -2.74 -10.76
CA THR A 124 -19.34 -3.63 -10.64
C THR A 124 -19.43 -4.87 -11.52
N ALA A 125 -18.37 -5.11 -12.28
CA ALA A 125 -18.16 -6.34 -13.04
C ALA A 125 -17.57 -7.47 -12.17
N ALA A 126 -17.19 -7.20 -10.91
CA ALA A 126 -16.61 -8.21 -10.03
C ALA A 126 -17.62 -9.36 -9.81
N PRO A 127 -17.19 -10.63 -9.95
CA PRO A 127 -18.03 -11.78 -9.68
C PRO A 127 -18.14 -12.06 -8.17
N GLY A 128 -19.22 -12.71 -7.74
CA GLY A 128 -19.42 -13.15 -6.36
C GLY A 128 -20.86 -12.97 -5.87
N ILE A 129 -21.26 -13.77 -4.88
CA ILE A 129 -22.59 -13.68 -4.26
C ILE A 129 -22.71 -12.42 -3.40
N LEU A 130 -21.66 -12.07 -2.64
CA LEU A 130 -21.56 -10.81 -1.91
C LEU A 130 -20.32 -10.06 -2.42
N VAL A 131 -20.55 -8.88 -3.01
CA VAL A 131 -19.50 -8.01 -3.53
C VAL A 131 -19.54 -6.69 -2.78
N LEU A 132 -18.41 -6.33 -2.20
CA LEU A 132 -18.17 -5.00 -1.63
C LEU A 132 -17.31 -4.23 -2.63
N ASP A 133 -17.89 -3.22 -3.30
CA ASP A 133 -17.17 -2.46 -4.32
C ASP A 133 -17.35 -0.96 -4.09
N SER A 134 -16.27 -0.24 -3.88
CA SER A 134 -16.26 1.21 -3.78
C SER A 134 -14.87 1.73 -4.11
N PRO A 135 -14.74 2.86 -4.83
CA PRO A 135 -13.44 3.44 -5.14
C PRO A 135 -12.73 4.05 -3.91
N ASP A 136 -13.49 4.39 -2.87
CA ASP A 136 -13.05 5.27 -1.76
C ASP A 136 -13.63 4.91 -0.39
N LYS A 137 -14.41 3.82 -0.29
CA LYS A 137 -15.00 3.36 0.98
C LYS A 137 -14.52 1.95 1.31
N ALA A 138 -14.42 1.67 2.61
CA ALA A 138 -13.92 0.40 3.11
C ALA A 138 -14.91 -0.29 4.07
N MET A 139 -14.80 -1.61 4.18
CA MET A 139 -15.40 -2.36 5.27
C MET A 139 -14.66 -2.05 6.58
N VAL A 140 -15.41 -1.75 7.63
CA VAL A 140 -14.91 -1.78 9.00
C VAL A 140 -15.31 -3.15 9.57
N LEU A 141 -14.32 -3.98 9.89
CA LEU A 141 -14.57 -5.30 10.48
C LEU A 141 -15.22 -5.19 11.87
N PRO A 142 -15.89 -6.26 12.34
CA PRO A 142 -16.32 -6.35 13.74
C PRO A 142 -15.15 -6.10 14.69
N LYS A 143 -15.31 -5.13 15.59
CA LYS A 143 -14.26 -4.68 16.50
C LYS A 143 -14.41 -5.38 17.84
N VAL A 144 -13.43 -6.19 18.23
CA VAL A 144 -13.45 -6.91 19.50
C VAL A 144 -12.10 -6.76 20.18
N SER A 145 -12.07 -6.30 21.43
CA SER A 145 -10.81 -6.31 22.19
C SER A 145 -10.45 -7.76 22.52
N ARG A 146 -9.21 -8.20 22.24
CA ARG A 146 -8.71 -9.55 22.55
C ARG A 146 -9.70 -10.67 22.12
N PRO A 147 -9.98 -10.84 20.82
CA PRO A 147 -11.02 -11.76 20.32
C PRO A 147 -10.82 -13.22 20.77
N ALA A 148 -9.57 -13.67 20.92
CA ALA A 148 -9.25 -15.04 21.38
C ALA A 148 -9.76 -15.40 22.78
N VAL A 149 -10.10 -14.40 23.61
CA VAL A 149 -10.69 -14.64 24.94
C VAL A 149 -12.14 -14.16 25.04
N ASN A 150 -12.51 -13.14 24.27
CA ASN A 150 -13.82 -12.50 24.40
C ASN A 150 -14.88 -13.02 23.44
N ILE A 151 -14.49 -13.66 22.32
CA ILE A 151 -15.42 -14.39 21.47
C ILE A 151 -15.52 -15.82 22.01
N ILE A 152 -16.66 -16.14 22.61
CA ILE A 152 -16.92 -17.46 23.17
C ILE A 152 -17.32 -18.41 22.04
N ASN A 153 -16.65 -19.55 21.93
CA ASN A 153 -16.90 -20.59 20.92
C ASN A 153 -16.91 -20.06 19.47
N PRO A 154 -15.79 -19.47 18.99
CA PRO A 154 -15.71 -18.97 17.61
C PRO A 154 -15.87 -20.11 16.59
N SER A 155 -16.50 -19.80 15.45
CA SER A 155 -16.65 -20.73 14.34
C SER A 155 -15.47 -20.65 13.37
N ALA A 156 -15.11 -21.77 12.76
CA ALA A 156 -14.07 -21.80 11.73
C ALA A 156 -14.36 -20.79 10.61
N GLY A 157 -13.33 -20.08 10.14
CA GLY A 157 -13.49 -19.03 9.13
C GLY A 157 -13.94 -17.68 9.70
N MET A 158 -14.00 -17.51 11.02
CA MET A 158 -14.32 -16.23 11.62
C MET A 158 -13.17 -15.23 11.47
N MET A 159 -13.51 -13.96 11.21
CA MET A 159 -12.59 -12.83 11.22
C MET A 159 -13.11 -11.67 12.08
N ALA A 160 -12.21 -10.97 12.74
CA ALA A 160 -12.49 -9.79 13.55
C ALA A 160 -11.27 -8.85 13.60
N TYR A 161 -11.47 -7.61 14.03
CA TYR A 161 -10.37 -6.69 14.31
C TYR A 161 -10.11 -6.61 15.82
N ASP A 162 -8.92 -7.01 16.25
CA ASP A 162 -8.47 -6.89 17.63
C ASP A 162 -8.13 -5.43 17.96
N THR A 163 -8.98 -4.78 18.76
CA THR A 163 -8.79 -3.37 19.13
C THR A 163 -7.67 -3.16 20.15
N ASN A 164 -7.25 -4.20 20.88
CA ASN A 164 -6.16 -4.10 21.85
C ASN A 164 -4.79 -4.11 21.17
N SER A 165 -4.55 -5.12 20.33
CA SER A 165 -3.28 -5.30 19.61
C SER A 165 -3.23 -4.55 18.27
N LYS A 166 -4.36 -4.04 17.80
CA LYS A 166 -4.55 -3.37 16.49
C LYS A 166 -4.22 -4.29 15.32
N GLN A 167 -4.81 -5.48 15.34
CA GLN A 167 -4.51 -6.58 14.42
C GLN A 167 -5.78 -7.13 13.78
N LEU A 168 -5.68 -7.58 12.53
CA LEU A 168 -6.68 -8.47 11.95
C LEU A 168 -6.53 -9.86 12.60
N ALA A 169 -7.60 -10.38 13.16
CA ALA A 169 -7.64 -11.71 13.74
C ALA A 169 -8.49 -12.64 12.87
N VAL A 170 -7.99 -13.83 12.56
CA VAL A 170 -8.72 -14.87 11.84
C VAL A 170 -8.66 -16.20 12.60
N PHE A 171 -9.74 -16.97 12.61
CA PHE A 171 -9.84 -18.22 13.34
C PHE A 171 -10.01 -19.39 12.39
N ASN A 172 -9.15 -20.41 12.51
CA ASN A 172 -9.17 -21.57 11.61
C ASN A 172 -10.12 -22.69 12.08
N GLY A 173 -10.77 -22.55 13.23
CA GLY A 173 -11.57 -23.59 13.89
C GLY A 173 -10.98 -24.09 15.21
N THR A 174 -9.68 -23.86 15.45
CA THR A 174 -9.00 -24.22 16.70
C THR A 174 -8.05 -23.14 17.21
N VAL A 175 -7.37 -22.43 16.31
CA VAL A 175 -6.34 -21.42 16.62
C VAL A 175 -6.67 -20.09 15.97
N TRP A 176 -6.44 -19.01 16.71
CA TRP A 176 -6.46 -17.63 16.21
C TRP A 176 -5.10 -17.25 15.63
N THR A 177 -5.09 -16.72 14.41
CA THR A 177 -3.93 -16.09 13.77
C THR A 177 -4.14 -14.57 13.73
N PHE A 178 -3.10 -13.80 14.07
CA PHE A 178 -3.16 -12.35 14.15
C PHE A 178 -2.19 -11.71 13.14
N TRP A 179 -2.71 -10.77 12.35
CA TRP A 179 -1.99 -10.02 11.34
C TRP A 179 -1.86 -8.57 11.75
N LYS A 180 -0.62 -8.08 11.75
CA LYS A 180 -0.32 -6.66 11.82
C LYS A 180 0.36 -6.26 10.52
N ALA A 181 0.07 -5.05 10.02
CA ALA A 181 0.95 -4.46 9.03
C ALA A 181 2.37 -4.42 9.60
N SER A 182 3.35 -4.85 8.81
CA SER A 182 4.76 -4.63 9.17
C SER A 182 4.97 -3.13 9.29
N GLU A 183 5.25 -2.66 10.50
CA GLU A 183 5.54 -1.25 10.71
C GLU A 183 6.89 -0.94 10.08
N VAL A 184 6.92 0.08 9.23
CA VAL A 184 8.17 0.61 8.69
C VAL A 184 8.97 1.16 9.87
N PRO A 185 10.16 0.62 10.18
CA PRO A 185 10.95 1.13 11.29
C PRO A 185 11.38 2.59 11.03
N THR A 186 11.22 3.46 12.02
CA THR A 186 11.44 4.90 11.87
C THR A 186 12.34 5.51 12.93
N VAL A 187 12.92 6.66 12.59
CA VAL A 187 13.59 7.58 13.51
C VAL A 187 13.00 8.97 13.37
N THR A 188 12.82 9.67 14.51
CA THR A 188 12.48 11.09 14.53
C THR A 188 13.77 11.88 14.74
N THR A 189 14.02 12.86 13.88
CA THR A 189 15.25 13.66 13.89
C THR A 189 15.05 14.98 14.66
N ALA A 190 16.11 15.77 14.78
CA ALA A 190 16.08 17.09 15.42
C ALA A 190 15.17 18.09 14.69
N THR A 191 14.84 17.86 13.42
CA THR A 191 13.87 18.69 12.66
C THR A 191 12.42 18.38 13.05
N GLY A 192 12.18 17.34 13.85
CA GLY A 192 10.84 16.82 14.17
C GLY A 192 10.22 15.98 13.06
N ARG A 193 10.92 15.79 11.92
CA ARG A 193 10.46 14.92 10.83
C ARG A 193 10.74 13.45 11.16
N VAL A 194 9.90 12.59 10.60
CA VAL A 194 10.00 11.13 10.77
C VAL A 194 10.55 10.53 9.49
N TRP A 195 11.61 9.74 9.63
CA TRP A 195 12.33 9.10 8.55
C TRP A 195 12.35 7.59 8.74
N MET A 196 12.59 6.82 7.66
CA MET A 196 12.99 5.43 7.82
C MET A 196 14.32 5.34 8.59
N ASP A 197 14.43 4.40 9.52
CA ASP A 197 15.66 4.19 10.31
C ASP A 197 16.82 3.58 9.48
N ARG A 198 16.51 3.02 8.31
CA ARG A 198 17.47 2.45 7.34
C ARG A 198 17.15 2.84 5.89
N ASN A 199 18.12 2.64 5.00
CA ASN A 199 17.95 2.88 3.56
C ASN A 199 16.89 1.93 2.99
N LEU A 200 16.21 2.35 1.93
CA LEU A 200 15.27 1.47 1.24
C LEU A 200 16.01 0.27 0.65
N GLY A 201 15.53 -0.94 0.96
CA GLY A 201 16.21 -2.21 0.61
C GLY A 201 17.25 -2.69 1.63
N ALA A 202 17.57 -1.90 2.67
CA ALA A 202 18.53 -2.31 3.70
C ALA A 202 17.91 -3.28 4.73
N SER A 203 18.72 -4.21 5.24
CA SER A 203 18.26 -5.20 6.23
C SER A 203 18.34 -4.67 7.67
N ARG A 204 19.17 -3.65 7.94
CA ARG A 204 19.36 -3.07 9.27
C ARG A 204 19.74 -1.59 9.25
N VAL A 205 19.61 -0.94 10.41
CA VAL A 205 20.22 0.37 10.67
C VAL A 205 21.74 0.23 10.62
N ALA A 206 22.43 1.21 10.02
CA ALA A 206 23.87 1.16 9.85
C ALA A 206 24.60 1.15 11.20
N THR A 207 25.49 0.18 11.40
CA THR A 207 26.36 0.12 12.58
C THR A 207 27.72 0.80 12.35
N SER A 208 28.08 1.05 11.09
CA SER A 208 29.24 1.83 10.65
C SER A 208 28.93 2.49 9.31
N SER A 209 29.73 3.48 8.91
CA SER A 209 29.55 4.15 7.61
C SER A 209 29.85 3.24 6.41
N ASP A 210 30.51 2.10 6.62
CA ASP A 210 30.85 1.08 5.61
C ASP A 210 29.98 -0.21 5.75
N ASP A 211 28.88 -0.14 6.51
CA ASP A 211 27.98 -1.28 6.72
C ASP A 211 27.19 -1.62 5.45
N THR A 212 27.71 -2.57 4.68
CA THR A 212 27.09 -3.04 3.42
C THR A 212 25.66 -3.56 3.59
N ALA A 213 25.29 -4.08 4.77
CA ALA A 213 23.92 -4.51 5.06
C ALA A 213 22.94 -3.34 5.22
N ALA A 214 23.46 -2.13 5.41
CA ALA A 214 22.70 -0.89 5.57
C ALA A 214 22.69 0.00 4.31
N PHE A 215 23.44 -0.35 3.26
CA PHE A 215 23.55 0.46 2.04
C PHE A 215 22.22 0.61 1.31
N GLY A 216 21.38 -0.43 1.34
CA GLY A 216 20.15 -0.48 0.58
C GLY A 216 20.37 -0.74 -0.91
N ASP A 217 19.30 -0.61 -1.67
CA ASP A 217 19.28 -0.87 -3.11
C ASP A 217 19.59 0.40 -3.95
N LEU A 218 19.85 0.23 -5.25
CA LEU A 218 20.33 1.29 -6.15
C LEU A 218 19.30 1.66 -7.22
N TYR A 219 18.51 2.70 -6.96
CA TYR A 219 17.35 3.06 -7.78
C TYR A 219 17.71 4.04 -8.90
N GLN A 220 17.20 3.80 -10.11
CA GLN A 220 17.14 4.82 -11.16
C GLN A 220 16.03 5.82 -10.83
N TRP A 221 16.34 7.11 -10.93
CA TRP A 221 15.42 8.14 -10.46
C TRP A 221 14.10 8.11 -11.23
N GLY A 222 12.99 8.10 -10.50
CA GLY A 222 11.65 8.04 -11.08
C GLY A 222 11.13 6.63 -11.37
N ARG A 223 11.85 5.55 -11.07
CA ARG A 223 11.35 4.17 -11.22
C ARG A 223 10.72 3.64 -9.93
N LEU A 224 9.77 2.71 -10.09
CA LEU A 224 9.28 1.85 -9.02
C LEU A 224 10.38 0.88 -8.56
N ALA A 225 10.20 0.28 -7.38
CA ALA A 225 10.97 -0.88 -6.94
C ALA A 225 10.54 -2.15 -7.73
N ASP A 226 10.84 -2.19 -9.01
CA ASP A 226 10.41 -3.24 -9.96
C ASP A 226 11.45 -4.35 -10.17
N GLY A 227 12.59 -4.28 -9.46
CA GLY A 227 13.68 -5.26 -9.50
C GLY A 227 14.97 -4.74 -10.12
N HIS A 228 14.93 -3.58 -10.80
CA HIS A 228 16.12 -2.99 -11.40
C HIS A 228 17.15 -2.54 -10.35
N GLN A 229 16.67 -2.22 -9.14
CA GLN A 229 17.47 -1.65 -8.06
C GLN A 229 18.36 -2.67 -7.36
N LEU A 230 18.07 -3.97 -7.54
CA LEU A 230 18.72 -5.06 -6.83
C LEU A 230 20.22 -5.13 -7.14
N SER A 231 20.97 -5.87 -6.32
CA SER A 231 22.43 -5.98 -6.44
C SER A 231 22.89 -6.55 -7.80
N ASN A 232 22.12 -7.47 -8.38
CA ASN A 232 22.41 -8.09 -9.67
C ASN A 232 21.15 -8.14 -10.58
N PRO A 233 20.77 -7.02 -11.19
CA PRO A 233 19.63 -6.94 -12.10
C PRO A 233 20.03 -7.43 -13.50
N GLY A 234 19.06 -7.78 -14.33
CA GLY A 234 19.29 -7.83 -15.78
C GLY A 234 19.63 -6.45 -16.34
N PHE A 235 20.20 -6.38 -17.55
CA PHE A 235 20.53 -5.11 -18.20
C PHE A 235 19.85 -4.99 -19.56
N THR A 236 19.43 -3.78 -19.92
CA THR A 236 18.93 -3.47 -21.26
C THR A 236 19.32 -2.06 -21.66
N THR A 237 19.58 -1.84 -22.95
CA THR A 237 19.85 -0.51 -23.51
C THR A 237 18.56 0.19 -23.97
N THR A 238 17.44 -0.54 -24.04
CA THR A 238 16.16 -0.02 -24.54
C THR A 238 15.49 0.83 -23.48
N ARG A 239 15.36 2.13 -23.75
CA ARG A 239 14.65 3.07 -22.88
C ARG A 239 13.14 2.82 -22.90
N SER A 240 12.48 3.07 -21.78
CA SER A 240 11.03 2.94 -21.66
C SER A 240 10.31 4.12 -22.33
N ILE A 241 9.20 3.84 -23.01
CA ILE A 241 8.29 4.87 -23.53
C ILE A 241 7.13 5.18 -22.57
N THR A 242 6.96 4.36 -21.53
CA THR A 242 5.93 4.50 -20.48
C THR A 242 6.57 4.86 -19.13
N ASP A 243 5.76 5.30 -18.17
CA ASP A 243 6.21 5.55 -16.79
C ASP A 243 6.51 4.25 -16.03
N VAL A 244 5.89 3.12 -16.40
CA VAL A 244 6.18 1.80 -15.81
C VAL A 244 6.78 0.90 -16.91
N PRO A 245 8.08 0.58 -16.85
CA PRO A 245 8.70 -0.32 -17.82
C PRO A 245 8.10 -1.73 -17.79
N THR A 246 8.08 -2.40 -18.94
CA THR A 246 7.67 -3.81 -19.03
C THR A 246 8.77 -4.79 -18.60
N THR A 247 9.87 -4.28 -18.03
CA THR A 247 11.05 -5.06 -17.62
C THR A 247 11.57 -4.58 -16.27
N SER A 248 12.06 -5.53 -15.48
CA SER A 248 12.80 -5.28 -14.24
C SER A 248 14.30 -5.06 -14.46
N ALA A 249 14.77 -5.03 -15.71
CA ALA A 249 16.18 -4.78 -16.01
C ALA A 249 16.58 -3.34 -15.66
N PHE A 250 17.83 -3.15 -15.22
CA PHE A 250 18.46 -1.84 -15.14
C PHE A 250 18.73 -1.32 -16.55
N ILE A 251 18.24 -0.11 -16.84
CA ILE A 251 18.35 0.46 -18.18
C ILE A 251 19.69 1.17 -18.28
N VAL A 252 20.64 0.56 -18.99
CA VAL A 252 22.00 1.06 -19.22
C VAL A 252 22.05 2.02 -20.39
N ASN A 253 21.36 3.15 -20.24
CA ASN A 253 21.27 4.22 -21.23
C ASN A 253 21.19 5.58 -20.49
N SER A 254 21.69 6.65 -21.11
CA SER A 254 21.80 8.00 -20.53
C SER A 254 21.06 9.00 -21.43
N PRO A 255 20.57 10.13 -20.89
CA PRO A 255 20.64 10.57 -19.48
C PRO A 255 19.50 10.05 -18.60
N ASP A 256 18.54 9.34 -19.19
CA ASP A 256 17.34 8.86 -18.52
C ASP A 256 17.05 7.43 -18.98
N TRP A 257 16.46 6.64 -18.10
CA TRP A 257 15.92 5.33 -18.43
C TRP A 257 14.66 5.45 -19.30
N ARG A 258 14.00 6.61 -19.31
CA ARG A 258 12.89 6.94 -20.24
C ARG A 258 13.39 7.57 -21.54
N LEU A 259 12.64 7.31 -22.61
CA LEU A 259 12.84 7.98 -23.89
C LEU A 259 12.52 9.48 -23.77
N THR A 260 11.41 9.79 -23.10
CA THR A 260 10.97 11.15 -22.75
C THR A 260 11.00 11.29 -21.23
N PRO A 261 11.77 12.22 -20.64
CA PRO A 261 11.79 12.42 -19.19
C PRO A 261 10.42 12.80 -18.62
N ASN A 262 10.13 12.42 -17.37
CA ASN A 262 8.96 12.87 -16.61
C ASN A 262 9.33 13.14 -15.16
N ASP A 263 9.05 14.37 -14.74
CA ASP A 263 9.51 14.94 -13.49
C ASP A 263 8.54 14.63 -12.33
N ASN A 264 7.35 14.12 -12.66
CA ASN A 264 6.27 13.91 -11.70
C ASN A 264 6.33 12.55 -10.99
N LEU A 265 7.28 11.69 -11.37
CA LEU A 265 7.28 10.27 -10.98
C LEU A 265 7.49 10.04 -9.47
N TRP A 266 8.37 10.82 -8.83
CA TRP A 266 8.66 10.74 -7.40
C TRP A 266 8.16 11.97 -6.61
N GLN A 267 7.09 12.63 -7.10
CA GLN A 267 6.56 13.83 -6.43
C GLN A 267 5.50 13.49 -5.38
N GLY A 268 5.89 13.61 -4.12
CA GLY A 268 4.99 13.40 -2.98
C GLY A 268 4.69 11.93 -2.68
N VAL A 269 3.83 11.71 -1.68
CA VAL A 269 3.45 10.36 -1.21
C VAL A 269 2.66 9.58 -2.26
N ASN A 270 1.89 10.29 -3.09
CA ASN A 270 1.08 9.73 -4.17
C ASN A 270 1.79 9.80 -5.54
N GLY A 271 3.11 10.03 -5.57
CA GLY A 271 3.87 10.03 -6.81
C GLY A 271 3.72 8.69 -7.53
N THR A 272 3.50 8.72 -8.86
CA THR A 272 3.17 7.55 -9.68
C THR A 272 4.10 6.37 -9.46
N ASN A 273 5.40 6.65 -9.30
CA ASN A 273 6.44 5.64 -9.12
C ASN A 273 7.15 5.74 -7.77
N ASN A 274 6.52 6.29 -6.74
CA ASN A 274 7.09 6.40 -5.41
C ASN A 274 7.59 5.01 -4.92
N PRO A 275 8.91 4.81 -4.71
CA PRO A 275 9.46 3.51 -4.36
C PRO A 275 9.34 3.23 -2.86
N CYS A 276 8.98 4.23 -2.06
CA CYS A 276 8.91 4.13 -0.61
C CYS A 276 7.64 3.40 -0.15
N PRO A 277 7.65 2.78 1.05
CA PRO A 277 6.46 2.16 1.63
C PRO A 277 5.29 3.13 1.78
N SER A 278 4.08 2.61 1.92
CA SER A 278 2.87 3.42 2.11
C SER A 278 3.02 4.43 3.25
N GLY A 279 2.66 5.69 2.98
CA GLY A 279 2.82 6.82 3.91
C GLY A 279 4.21 7.48 3.90
N PHE A 280 5.17 6.92 3.17
CA PHE A 280 6.52 7.47 2.98
C PHE A 280 6.75 7.90 1.54
N ARG A 281 7.76 8.75 1.32
CA ARG A 281 8.19 9.21 0.00
C ARG A 281 9.68 9.49 -0.05
N VAL A 282 10.20 9.66 -1.26
CA VAL A 282 11.54 10.21 -1.46
C VAL A 282 11.55 11.67 -0.94
N PRO A 283 12.54 12.06 -0.12
CA PRO A 283 12.66 13.40 0.43
C PRO A 283 13.06 14.41 -0.65
N THR A 284 12.67 15.66 -0.46
CA THR A 284 13.15 16.79 -1.26
C THR A 284 14.58 17.18 -0.86
N ALA A 285 15.26 17.92 -1.73
CA ALA A 285 16.55 18.52 -1.40
C ALA A 285 16.47 19.44 -0.16
N GLN A 286 15.37 20.19 -0.02
CA GLN A 286 15.13 21.07 1.13
C GLN A 286 14.98 20.31 2.46
N GLU A 287 14.35 19.13 2.43
CA GLU A 287 14.21 18.30 3.63
C GLU A 287 15.56 17.71 4.06
N PHE A 288 16.37 17.24 3.12
CA PHE A 288 17.73 16.81 3.45
C PHE A 288 18.63 17.98 3.89
N GLU A 289 18.47 19.16 3.31
CA GLU A 289 19.14 20.40 3.70
C GLU A 289 18.83 20.77 5.16
N ALA A 290 17.56 20.70 5.54
CA ALA A 290 17.14 20.93 6.92
C ALA A 290 17.78 19.90 7.87
N GLU A 291 17.80 18.61 7.51
CA GLU A 291 18.49 17.58 8.31
C GLU A 291 19.99 17.87 8.43
N ARG A 292 20.66 18.17 7.32
CA ARG A 292 22.10 18.41 7.29
C ARG A 292 22.51 19.58 8.18
N ASN A 293 21.68 20.61 8.27
CA ASN A 293 21.96 21.76 9.13
C ASN A 293 21.88 21.42 10.64
N THR A 294 21.37 20.24 11.00
CA THR A 294 21.40 19.72 12.38
C THR A 294 22.63 18.86 12.70
N TRP A 295 23.42 18.47 11.69
CA TRP A 295 24.60 17.63 11.89
C TRP A 295 25.73 18.41 12.55
N SER A 296 26.58 17.70 13.29
CA SER A 296 27.79 18.27 13.91
C SER A 296 28.76 18.82 12.87
N THR A 297 28.89 18.13 11.74
CA THR A 297 29.65 18.52 10.56
C THR A 297 28.82 18.28 9.31
N GLN A 298 28.89 19.18 8.33
CA GLN A 298 28.13 19.06 7.07
C GLN A 298 28.84 18.14 6.07
N ASP A 299 29.23 16.96 6.52
CA ASP A 299 30.01 15.99 5.76
C ASP A 299 29.52 14.53 5.98
N THR A 300 30.27 13.58 5.42
CA THR A 300 29.93 12.15 5.54
C THR A 300 29.94 11.65 6.99
N PRO A 301 30.98 11.91 7.80
CA PRO A 301 30.96 11.63 9.24
C PRO A 301 29.72 12.20 9.94
N GLY A 302 29.40 13.48 9.71
CA GLY A 302 28.26 14.12 10.37
C GLY A 302 26.92 13.47 10.04
N GLY A 303 26.70 13.07 8.79
CA GLY A 303 25.46 12.36 8.42
C GLY A 303 25.38 10.94 8.98
N PHE A 304 26.50 10.25 9.17
CA PHE A 304 26.53 8.95 9.87
C PHE A 304 26.35 9.11 11.39
N ASP A 305 26.90 10.16 11.98
CA ASP A 305 26.77 10.42 13.42
C ASP A 305 25.36 10.94 13.78
N SER A 306 24.66 11.56 12.82
CA SER A 306 23.27 11.98 12.96
C SER A 306 22.31 10.82 13.32
N PRO A 307 21.09 11.12 13.78
CA PRO A 307 20.06 10.10 14.03
C PRO A 307 19.72 9.24 12.80
N LEU A 308 19.95 9.74 11.58
CA LEU A 308 19.66 9.01 10.35
C LEU A 308 20.61 7.84 10.07
N LYS A 309 21.79 7.83 10.71
CA LYS A 309 22.84 6.81 10.51
C LYS A 309 23.09 6.55 9.01
N LEU A 310 23.33 7.61 8.23
CA LEU A 310 23.51 7.49 6.77
C LEU A 310 24.86 6.82 6.44
N PRO A 311 24.89 5.59 5.87
CA PRO A 311 26.14 4.98 5.41
C PRO A 311 26.62 5.59 4.09
N LYS A 312 27.75 5.09 3.59
CA LYS A 312 28.36 5.40 2.27
C LYS A 312 28.03 4.31 1.24
N PRO A 313 26.79 4.27 0.69
CA PRO A 313 26.42 3.24 -0.26
C PRO A 313 27.26 3.32 -1.54
N THR A 314 27.36 2.19 -2.24
CA THR A 314 27.82 2.17 -3.63
C THR A 314 26.83 2.89 -4.54
N TYR A 315 27.21 3.10 -5.80
CA TYR A 315 26.30 3.54 -6.85
C TYR A 315 26.42 2.66 -8.08
N ARG A 316 25.41 2.71 -8.95
CA ARG A 316 25.44 2.09 -10.27
C ARG A 316 25.50 3.17 -11.35
N GLY A 317 26.54 3.12 -12.18
CA GLY A 317 26.66 4.01 -13.34
C GLY A 317 25.69 3.64 -14.47
N PRO A 318 25.50 4.51 -15.47
CA PRO A 318 24.62 4.25 -16.61
C PRO A 318 25.14 3.12 -17.52
N GLY A 319 26.39 2.68 -17.36
CA GLY A 319 26.92 1.48 -18.01
C GLY A 319 26.67 0.17 -17.24
N GLY A 320 26.01 0.23 -16.08
CA GLY A 320 25.67 -0.93 -15.25
C GLY A 320 26.70 -1.32 -14.19
N SER A 321 27.91 -0.76 -14.26
CA SER A 321 28.99 -0.99 -13.28
C SER A 321 28.64 -0.43 -11.90
N VAL A 322 28.96 -1.18 -10.85
CA VAL A 322 28.85 -0.73 -9.46
C VAL A 322 30.20 -0.24 -8.97
N ALA A 323 30.22 0.92 -8.33
CA ALA A 323 31.42 1.51 -7.75
C ALA A 323 31.11 2.24 -6.43
N SER A 324 32.15 2.66 -5.71
CA SER A 324 32.04 3.49 -4.51
C SER A 324 32.76 4.81 -4.72
N TYR A 325 32.15 5.91 -4.30
CA TYR A 325 32.82 7.22 -4.20
C TYR A 325 33.49 7.44 -2.84
N GLY A 326 33.37 6.49 -1.90
CA GLY A 326 33.85 6.68 -0.53
C GLY A 326 33.07 7.74 0.26
N THR A 327 31.87 8.11 -0.19
CA THR A 327 31.03 9.15 0.40
C THR A 327 29.55 8.77 0.38
N MET A 328 28.71 9.53 1.09
CA MET A 328 27.25 9.35 1.05
C MET A 328 26.69 9.78 -0.32
N LEU A 329 25.81 8.96 -0.90
CA LEU A 329 25.14 9.22 -2.16
C LEU A 329 23.66 8.85 -2.09
N TYR A 330 22.79 9.86 -2.12
CA TYR A 330 21.34 9.67 -1.95
C TYR A 330 20.53 10.49 -2.94
N TRP A 331 19.53 9.86 -3.54
CA TRP A 331 18.56 10.61 -4.35
C TRP A 331 17.69 11.53 -3.49
N THR A 332 17.36 12.69 -4.06
CA THR A 332 16.23 13.51 -3.64
C THR A 332 15.13 13.45 -4.70
N SER A 333 13.91 13.92 -4.39
CA SER A 333 12.84 14.10 -5.38
C SER A 333 12.95 15.42 -6.15
N THR A 334 13.93 16.27 -5.85
CA THR A 334 14.04 17.62 -6.43
C THR A 334 14.72 17.59 -7.79
N VAL A 335 13.96 17.94 -8.82
CA VAL A 335 14.44 18.08 -10.20
C VAL A 335 15.18 19.42 -10.36
N SER A 336 16.27 19.41 -11.11
CA SER A 336 17.06 20.59 -11.49
C SER A 336 17.34 20.57 -12.99
N GLY A 337 16.56 21.33 -13.76
CA GLY A 337 16.57 21.27 -15.21
C GLY A 337 16.27 19.85 -15.71
N THR A 338 17.17 19.27 -16.50
CA THR A 338 17.05 17.89 -17.01
C THR A 338 17.62 16.83 -16.06
N LYS A 339 18.14 17.24 -14.90
CA LYS A 339 18.84 16.39 -13.92
C LYS A 339 18.08 16.37 -12.59
N VAL A 340 18.63 15.66 -11.61
CA VAL A 340 18.05 15.55 -10.26
C VAL A 340 19.12 15.89 -9.23
N ILE A 341 18.75 16.70 -8.23
CA ILE A 341 19.60 16.98 -7.08
C ILE A 341 19.79 15.71 -6.25
N PHE A 342 21.03 15.45 -5.84
CA PHE A 342 21.37 14.33 -4.96
C PHE A 342 22.27 14.82 -3.83
N VAL A 343 22.30 14.06 -2.74
CA VAL A 343 23.20 14.31 -1.62
C VAL A 343 24.54 13.64 -1.93
N GLU A 344 25.63 14.40 -1.88
CA GLU A 344 27.01 13.91 -2.06
C GLU A 344 27.89 14.40 -0.92
N GLY A 345 28.27 13.51 -0.01
CA GLY A 345 29.17 13.85 1.08
C GLY A 345 28.73 15.01 1.97
N GLY A 346 27.43 15.34 2.00
CA GLY A 346 26.88 16.52 2.66
C GLY A 346 26.51 17.67 1.70
N ASN A 347 27.02 17.70 0.47
CA ASN A 347 26.59 18.66 -0.55
C ASN A 347 25.20 18.30 -1.09
N ILE A 348 24.30 19.28 -1.23
CA ILE A 348 22.93 19.12 -1.76
C ILE A 348 22.63 20.14 -2.87
N THR A 349 23.66 20.47 -3.64
CA THR A 349 23.58 21.38 -4.81
C THR A 349 23.94 20.69 -6.11
N ASN A 350 24.67 19.58 -6.03
CA ASN A 350 25.03 18.77 -7.20
C ASN A 350 23.79 18.10 -7.79
N SER A 351 23.81 17.92 -9.11
CA SER A 351 22.75 17.22 -9.84
C SER A 351 23.32 16.20 -10.83
N ASN A 352 22.61 15.09 -11.02
CA ASN A 352 23.02 14.01 -11.90
C ASN A 352 21.88 13.48 -12.77
N ASP A 353 22.26 12.69 -13.77
CA ASP A 353 21.37 12.05 -14.72
C ASP A 353 20.51 10.97 -14.03
N ARG A 354 19.25 10.84 -14.47
CA ARG A 354 18.26 9.90 -13.90
C ARG A 354 18.61 8.43 -14.15
N SER A 355 19.52 8.19 -15.09
CA SER A 355 20.03 6.87 -15.43
C SER A 355 20.91 6.24 -14.35
N PHE A 356 21.45 7.01 -13.41
CA PHE A 356 22.27 6.48 -12.31
C PHE A 356 21.42 5.75 -11.26
N GLY A 357 22.01 4.73 -10.65
CA GLY A 357 21.45 4.04 -9.49
C GLY A 357 22.06 4.57 -8.19
N PHE A 358 21.28 5.32 -7.39
CA PHE A 358 21.68 5.76 -6.04
C PHE A 358 20.72 5.21 -4.98
N ALA A 359 21.19 5.22 -3.73
CA ALA A 359 20.38 4.81 -2.60
C ALA A 359 19.28 5.82 -2.28
N VAL A 360 18.23 5.35 -1.61
CA VAL A 360 17.09 6.15 -1.18
C VAL A 360 16.88 6.02 0.32
N ARG A 361 16.69 7.16 1.00
CA ARG A 361 16.27 7.23 2.40
C ARG A 361 14.91 7.91 2.46
N CYS A 362 13.85 7.16 2.76
CA CYS A 362 12.49 7.70 2.70
C CYS A 362 12.13 8.51 3.95
N ILE A 363 11.29 9.53 3.74
CA ILE A 363 10.69 10.38 4.78
C ILE A 363 9.19 10.14 4.85
N LYS A 364 8.61 10.17 6.05
CA LYS A 364 7.16 10.07 6.26
C LYS A 364 6.52 11.41 5.87
N ASN A 365 5.40 11.35 5.14
CA ASN A 365 4.75 12.58 4.66
C ASN A 365 4.30 13.48 5.82
#